data_AF-E8R9K0-F1
#
_entry.id   AF-E8R9K0-F1
#
_cell.length_a   1.000
_cell.length_b   1.000
_cell.length_c   1.000
_cell.angle_alpha   90.00
_cell.angle_beta   90.00
_cell.angle_gamma   90.00
#
_symmetry.space_group_name_H-M   'P 1'
#
loop_
_entity.id
_entity.type
_entity.pdbx_description
1 polymer ?
#
loop_
_entity_poly.entity_id
_entity_poly.type
_entity_poly.pdbx_seq_one_letter_code
_entity_poly.pdbx_strand_id
1 'polypeptide(L)'
;MVASEVVEEAIVELLSRNGYRVSVKDVEERTLKGGISRARLIHGVKNSSVFMARISGGIIKLTLVIKHQLDDERASSLEEKGWRVDVAEDETIVTLKVENAMDASSLGELIQEAIA
;
A
#
# COMPACT_ATOMS: atom_id res chain seq x y z
N MET A 1 16.35 -2.23 -15.23
CA MET A 1 15.29 -1.29 -14.85
C MET A 1 14.01 -1.79 -15.46
N VAL A 2 13.00 -2.33 -14.76
CA VAL A 2 11.77 -2.55 -15.54
C VAL A 2 10.44 -2.52 -14.79
N ALA A 3 10.13 -3.44 -13.87
CA ALA A 3 8.77 -3.49 -13.31
C ALA A 3 8.65 -2.81 -11.95
N SER A 4 9.60 -3.08 -11.04
CA SER A 4 9.53 -2.57 -9.65
C SER A 4 9.74 -1.06 -9.56
N GLU A 5 10.61 -0.49 -10.41
CA GLU A 5 10.88 0.96 -10.42
C GLU A 5 9.69 1.74 -11.00
N VAL A 6 9.07 1.25 -12.09
CA VAL A 6 7.87 1.86 -12.70
C VAL A 6 6.69 1.84 -11.72
N VAL A 7 6.51 0.73 -11.01
CA VAL A 7 5.48 0.61 -9.97
C VAL A 7 5.77 1.54 -8.80
N GLU A 8 7.01 1.62 -8.34
CA GLU A 8 7.41 2.55 -7.29
C GLU A 8 7.11 4.00 -7.67
N GLU A 9 7.57 4.44 -8.84
CA GLU A 9 7.34 5.79 -9.35
C GLU A 9 5.85 6.12 -9.44
N ALA A 10 5.05 5.18 -9.95
CA ALA A 10 3.59 5.35 -10.03
C ALA A 10 2.95 5.52 -8.64
N ILE A 11 3.34 4.71 -7.65
CA ILE A 11 2.83 4.83 -6.27
C ILE A 11 3.25 6.17 -5.66
N VAL A 12 4.53 6.53 -5.79
CA VAL A 12 5.08 7.78 -5.23
C VAL A 12 4.37 8.99 -5.83
N GLU A 13 4.18 9.01 -7.14
CA GLU A 13 3.50 10.08 -7.84
C GLU A 13 2.04 10.19 -7.41
N LEU A 14 1.32 9.07 -7.37
CA LEU A 14 -0.09 9.02 -6.97
C LEU A 14 -0.29 9.54 -5.54
N LEU A 15 0.52 9.08 -4.59
CA LEU A 15 0.45 9.54 -3.20
C LEU A 15 0.79 11.03 -3.08
N SER A 16 1.82 11.50 -3.80
CA SER A 16 2.23 12.91 -3.79
C SER A 16 1.13 13.82 -4.34
N ARG A 17 0.47 13.43 -5.45
CA ARG A 17 -0.68 14.14 -6.02
C ARG A 17 -1.87 14.20 -5.05
N ASN A 18 -2.05 13.19 -4.22
CA ASN A 18 -3.09 13.14 -3.19
C ASN A 18 -2.69 13.79 -1.85
N GLY A 19 -1.55 14.50 -1.80
CA GLY A 19 -1.12 15.30 -0.66
C GLY A 19 -0.41 14.52 0.45
N TYR A 20 0.07 13.31 0.17
CA TYR A 20 0.93 12.58 1.09
C TYR A 20 2.37 13.09 1.00
N ARG A 21 3.04 13.19 2.16
CA ARG A 21 4.49 13.29 2.21
C ARG A 21 5.09 11.90 2.07
N VAL A 22 5.73 11.63 0.94
CA VAL A 22 6.25 10.30 0.60
C VAL A 22 7.73 10.17 0.95
N SER A 23 8.13 8.99 1.44
CA SER A 23 9.52 8.58 1.60
C SER A 23 9.69 7.14 1.13
N VAL A 24 10.84 6.84 0.53
CA VAL A 24 11.15 5.50 0.03
C VAL A 24 12.44 5.00 0.68
N LYS A 25 12.46 3.72 1.07
CA LYS A 25 13.60 3.08 1.73
C LYS A 25 13.80 1.66 1.22
N ASP A 26 15.06 1.26 1.08
CA ASP A 26 15.42 -0.14 0.94
C ASP A 26 15.52 -0.78 2.32
N VAL A 27 14.96 -1.99 2.43
CA VAL A 27 14.98 -2.78 3.65
C VAL A 27 15.57 -4.15 3.35
N GLU A 28 16.58 -4.53 4.12
CA GLU A 28 17.14 -5.88 4.11
C GLU A 28 16.81 -6.56 5.45
N GLU A 29 16.13 -7.71 5.39
CA GLU A 29 15.72 -8.46 6.56
C GLU A 29 16.29 -9.88 6.51
N ARG A 30 16.80 -10.37 7.65
CA ARG A 30 17.15 -11.78 7.80
C ARG A 30 15.89 -12.59 7.98
N THR A 31 15.69 -13.56 7.10
CA THR A 31 14.56 -14.49 7.19
C THR A 31 14.82 -15.54 8.26
N LEU A 32 13.74 -16.10 8.81
CA LEU A 32 13.80 -17.21 9.76
C LEU A 32 14.48 -18.47 9.19
N LYS A 33 14.57 -18.58 7.85
CA LYS A 33 15.24 -19.68 7.14
C LYS A 33 16.72 -19.41 6.85
N GLY A 34 17.29 -18.32 7.38
CA GLY A 34 18.71 -17.98 7.22
C GLY A 34 19.09 -17.25 5.93
N GLY A 35 18.11 -16.96 5.04
CA GLY A 35 18.32 -16.12 3.86
C GLY A 35 18.12 -14.62 4.14
N ILE A 36 18.51 -13.77 3.19
CA ILE A 36 18.24 -12.33 3.20
C ILE A 36 17.05 -12.04 2.28
N SER A 37 16.05 -11.33 2.79
CA SER A 37 14.95 -10.78 2.01
C SER A 37 15.20 -9.28 1.79
N ARG A 38 15.05 -8.83 0.55
CA ARG A 38 15.13 -7.41 0.18
C ARG A 38 13.75 -6.92 -0.18
N ALA A 39 13.38 -5.78 0.37
CA ALA A 39 12.13 -5.12 0.08
C ALA A 39 12.35 -3.63 -0.16
N ARG A 40 11.55 -3.06 -1.07
CA ARG A 40 11.39 -1.63 -1.20
C ARG A 40 10.17 -1.21 -0.40
N LEU A 41 10.32 -0.20 0.44
CA LEU A 41 9.28 0.29 1.33
C LEU A 41 8.96 1.74 0.99
N ILE A 42 7.72 2.01 0.62
CA ILE A 42 7.20 3.34 0.33
C ILE A 42 6.27 3.71 1.48
N HIS A 43 6.54 4.84 2.13
CA HIS A 43 5.72 5.39 3.19
C HIS A 43 5.16 6.75 2.77
N GLY A 44 3.84 6.87 2.76
CA GLY A 44 3.14 8.14 2.61
C GLY A 44 2.48 8.53 3.94
N VAL A 45 2.65 9.78 4.37
CA VAL A 45 1.93 10.31 5.54
C VAL A 45 1.11 11.54 5.15
N LYS A 46 -0.16 11.55 5.54
CA LYS A 46 -1.10 12.67 5.40
C LYS A 46 -1.86 12.81 6.72
N ASN A 47 -2.25 14.03 7.12
CA ASN A 47 -2.82 14.39 8.43
C ASN A 47 -3.39 13.25 9.30
N SER A 48 -4.38 12.52 8.78
CA SER A 48 -5.12 11.45 9.46
C SER A 48 -4.96 10.07 8.79
N SER A 49 -3.97 9.88 7.92
CA SER A 49 -3.72 8.60 7.26
C SER A 49 -2.25 8.31 7.01
N VAL A 50 -1.90 7.03 7.12
CA VAL A 50 -0.57 6.50 6.82
C VAL A 50 -0.72 5.40 5.78
N PHE A 51 -0.05 5.60 4.64
CA PHE A 51 0.02 4.60 3.58
C PHE A 51 1.41 3.94 3.59
N MET A 52 1.43 2.63 3.43
CA MET A 52 2.64 1.82 3.31
C MET A 52 2.50 0.86 2.15
N ALA A 53 3.45 0.88 1.22
CA ALA A 53 3.61 -0.16 0.21
C ALA A 53 4.95 -0.88 0.41
N ARG A 54 4.90 -2.20 0.53
CA ARG A 54 6.07 -3.06 0.62
C ARG A 54 6.15 -3.93 -0.64
N ILE A 55 7.20 -3.72 -1.43
CA ILE A 55 7.44 -4.42 -2.69
C ILE A 55 8.61 -5.39 -2.48
N SER A 56 8.36 -6.69 -2.61
CA SER A 56 9.36 -7.74 -2.36
C SER A 56 9.07 -8.98 -3.20
N GLY A 57 10.06 -9.42 -3.99
CA GLY A 57 10.01 -10.73 -4.65
C GLY A 57 8.76 -10.98 -5.51
N GLY A 58 8.26 -9.95 -6.19
CA GLY A 58 7.05 -10.03 -7.02
C GLY A 58 5.72 -9.95 -6.26
N ILE A 59 5.77 -9.63 -4.96
CA ILE A 59 4.60 -9.39 -4.11
C ILE A 59 4.59 -7.92 -3.70
N ILE A 60 3.42 -7.29 -3.77
CA ILE A 60 3.18 -5.95 -3.26
C ILE A 60 2.17 -6.06 -2.13
N LYS A 61 2.55 -5.62 -0.93
CA LYS A 61 1.63 -5.47 0.20
C LYS A 61 1.36 -3.98 0.40
N LEU A 62 0.10 -3.61 0.23
CA LEU A 62 -0.40 -2.27 0.51
C LEU A 62 -1.10 -2.26 1.86
N THR A 63 -0.85 -1.23 2.65
CA THR A 63 -1.52 -1.00 3.93
C THR A 63 -1.83 0.48 4.04
N LEU A 64 -3.08 0.81 4.28
CA LEU A 64 -3.55 2.14 4.59
C LEU A 64 -4.15 2.13 5.99
N VAL A 65 -3.65 2.99 6.85
CA VAL A 65 -4.19 3.24 8.19
C VAL A 65 -4.88 4.59 8.16
N ILE A 66 -6.14 4.65 8.58
CA ILE A 66 -6.97 5.85 8.61
C ILE A 66 -7.39 6.07 10.06
N LYS A 67 -7.16 7.28 10.60
CA LYS A 67 -7.41 7.65 11.99
C LYS A 67 -8.90 7.78 12.37
N HIS A 68 -9.80 7.32 11.51
CA HIS A 68 -11.24 7.33 11.72
C HIS A 68 -11.84 6.06 11.12
N GLN A 69 -13.04 5.72 11.58
CA GLN A 69 -13.83 4.63 11.00
C GLN A 69 -14.28 5.02 9.60
N LEU A 70 -14.04 4.14 8.63
CA LEU A 70 -14.73 4.21 7.33
C LEU A 70 -16.22 3.92 7.56
N ASP A 71 -17.08 4.57 6.79
CA ASP A 71 -18.48 4.18 6.76
C ASP A 71 -18.65 2.77 6.17
N ASP A 72 -19.76 2.10 6.52
CA ASP A 72 -20.02 0.70 6.15
C ASP A 72 -20.07 0.48 4.64
N GLU A 73 -20.54 1.48 3.87
CA GLU A 73 -20.62 1.42 2.40
C GLU A 73 -19.21 1.42 1.80
N ARG A 74 -18.35 2.31 2.28
CA ARG A 74 -16.96 2.43 1.86
C ARG A 74 -16.15 1.19 2.23
N ALA A 75 -16.33 0.69 3.45
CA ALA A 75 -15.69 -0.53 3.91
C ALA A 75 -16.08 -1.72 3.02
N SER A 76 -17.38 -1.91 2.78
CA SER A 76 -17.89 -2.99 1.92
C SER A 76 -17.35 -2.89 0.49
N SER A 77 -17.32 -1.67 -0.08
CA SER A 77 -16.79 -1.44 -1.43
C SER A 77 -15.31 -1.80 -1.56
N LEU A 78 -14.51 -1.55 -0.52
CA LEU A 78 -13.09 -1.95 -0.50
C LEU A 78 -12.95 -3.47 -0.38
N GLU A 79 -13.78 -4.12 0.45
CA GLU A 79 -13.77 -5.58 0.59
C GLU A 79 -14.13 -6.30 -0.71
N GLU A 80 -15.12 -5.82 -1.45
CA GLU A 80 -15.48 -6.34 -2.78
C GLU A 80 -14.32 -6.29 -3.79
N LYS A 81 -13.42 -5.31 -3.63
CA LYS A 81 -12.21 -5.15 -4.43
C LYS A 81 -11.01 -5.95 -3.90
N GLY A 82 -11.23 -6.79 -2.88
CA GLY A 82 -10.23 -7.69 -2.31
C GLY A 82 -9.37 -7.08 -1.21
N TRP A 83 -9.68 -5.87 -0.74
CA TRP A 83 -9.05 -5.33 0.44
C TRP A 83 -9.56 -6.04 1.69
N ARG A 84 -8.67 -6.27 2.64
CA ARG A 84 -9.05 -6.63 3.99
C ARG A 84 -9.23 -5.35 4.79
N VAL A 85 -10.41 -5.15 5.37
CA VAL A 85 -10.71 -4.02 6.25
C VAL A 85 -10.76 -4.53 7.69
N ASP A 86 -9.88 -4.02 8.53
CA ASP A 86 -9.90 -4.28 9.98
C ASP A 86 -10.19 -2.94 10.69
N VAL A 87 -11.29 -2.89 11.44
CA VAL A 87 -11.68 -1.70 12.23
C VAL A 87 -11.28 -1.93 13.69
N ALA A 88 -10.50 -1.02 14.27
CA ALA A 88 -10.03 -1.09 15.64
C ALA A 88 -10.21 0.27 16.33
N GLU A 89 -11.09 0.32 17.34
CA GLU A 89 -11.41 1.53 18.11
C GLU A 89 -11.70 2.75 17.23
N ASP A 90 -10.69 3.60 17.00
CA ASP A 90 -10.76 4.83 16.21
C ASP A 90 -10.01 4.75 14.87
N GLU A 91 -9.46 3.60 14.49
CA GLU A 91 -8.68 3.42 13.27
C GLU A 91 -9.28 2.37 12.35
N THR A 92 -9.17 2.63 11.04
CA THR A 92 -9.45 1.63 10.01
C THR A 92 -8.14 1.26 9.32
N ILE A 93 -7.83 -0.03 9.31
CA ILE A 93 -6.66 -0.58 8.63
C ILE A 93 -7.17 -1.33 7.39
N VAL A 94 -6.77 -0.84 6.22
CA VAL A 94 -7.10 -1.43 4.94
C VAL A 94 -5.84 -2.06 4.36
N THR A 95 -5.85 -3.37 4.10
CA THR A 95 -4.68 -4.10 3.60
C THR A 95 -5.01 -4.87 2.32
N LEU A 96 -4.16 -4.74 1.30
CA LEU A 96 -4.24 -5.53 0.07
C LEU A 96 -2.91 -6.22 -0.20
N LYS A 97 -2.97 -7.50 -0.55
CA LYS A 97 -1.81 -8.26 -1.01
C LYS A 97 -2.01 -8.57 -2.49
N VAL A 98 -1.11 -8.05 -3.31
CA VAL A 98 -1.08 -8.31 -4.75
C VAL A 98 0.04 -9.28 -5.05
N GLU A 99 -0.30 -10.41 -5.67
CA GLU A 99 0.65 -11.42 -6.12
C GLU A 99 0.81 -11.30 -7.64
N ASN A 100 2.05 -11.44 -8.12
CA ASN A 100 2.46 -11.23 -9.51
C ASN A 100 2.43 -9.76 -9.95
N ALA A 101 3.17 -9.45 -11.01
CA ALA A 101 3.26 -8.11 -11.57
C ALA A 101 1.93 -7.73 -12.24
N MET A 102 0.98 -7.24 -11.44
CA MET A 102 -0.06 -6.35 -11.94
C MET A 102 0.61 -5.16 -12.61
N ASP A 103 0.04 -4.69 -13.72
CA ASP A 103 0.50 -3.44 -14.32
C ASP A 103 0.30 -2.27 -13.35
N ALA A 104 1.14 -1.24 -13.50
CA ALA A 104 1.13 -0.08 -12.62
C ALA A 104 -0.22 0.68 -12.67
N SER A 105 -0.95 0.60 -13.78
CA SER A 105 -2.25 1.25 -13.96
C SER A 105 -3.32 0.63 -13.07
N SER A 106 -3.46 -0.70 -13.10
CA SER A 106 -4.41 -1.46 -12.28
C SER A 106 -4.12 -1.29 -10.79
N LEU A 107 -2.83 -1.25 -10.42
CA LEU A 107 -2.42 -0.97 -9.06
C LEU A 107 -2.77 0.48 -8.65
N GLY A 108 -2.57 1.43 -9.56
CA GLY A 108 -2.91 2.83 -9.36
C GLY A 108 -4.39 3.04 -9.10
N GLU A 109 -5.28 2.37 -9.84
CA GLU A 109 -6.73 2.42 -9.62
C GLU A 109 -7.13 1.91 -8.24
N LEU A 110 -6.55 0.77 -7.81
CA LEU A 110 -6.81 0.21 -6.48
C LEU A 110 -6.32 1.14 -5.36
N ILE A 111 -5.16 1.74 -5.52
CA ILE A 111 -4.62 2.70 -4.53
C ILE A 111 -5.48 3.97 -4.50
N GLN A 112 -5.86 4.51 -5.67
CA GLN A 112 -6.67 5.71 -5.78
C GLN A 112 -8.02 5.52 -5.10
N GLU A 113 -8.63 4.33 -5.23
CA GLU A 113 -9.85 3.99 -4.51
C GLU A 113 -9.62 3.96 -2.99
N ALA A 114 -8.54 3.35 -2.52
CA ALA A 114 -8.28 3.25 -1.08
C ALA A 114 -8.03 4.62 -0.43
N ILE A 115 -7.38 5.57 -1.13
CA ILE A 115 -6.99 6.86 -0.58
C ILE A 115 -7.95 8.02 -0.90
N ALA A 116 -9.00 7.77 -1.70
CA ALA A 116 -10.06 8.73 -2.00
C ALA A 116 -11.04 8.85 -0.84
#